data_AF-A0A3A0DKL2-F1
#
_entry.id   AF-A0A3A0DKL2-F1
#
_cell.length_a   1.000
_cell.length_b   1.000
_cell.length_c   1.000
_cell.angle_alpha   90.00
_cell.angle_beta   90.00
_cell.angle_gamma   90.00
#
_symmetry.space_group_name_H-M   'P 1'
#
loop_
_entity.id
_entity.type
_entity.pdbx_description
1 polymer ?
#
loop_
_entity_poly.entity_id
_entity_poly.type
_entity_poly.pdbx_seq_one_letter_code
_entity_poly.pdbx_strand_id
1 'polypeptide(L)'
;MRRKVRRRPVHYVTTNYHDGAVVACHPDRKPSDRKLKEDGLRIDDDLVFREFTYGSGEFAQWEVDFRIRVSDLLANRMNMRRTVRELVLPELANIQAALADLGDRLARIESALAGPQNSQS
;
A
#
# COMPACT_ATOMS: atom_id res chain seq x y z
N MET A 1 26.84 -24.20 -3.89
CA MET A 1 25.79 -23.24 -3.47
C MET A 1 25.12 -22.61 -4.68
N ARG A 2 23.85 -22.90 -4.97
CA ARG A 2 23.08 -22.18 -6.01
C ARG A 2 22.82 -20.75 -5.51
N ARG A 3 23.43 -19.76 -6.15
CA ARG A 3 23.18 -18.33 -5.87
C ARG A 3 21.69 -18.07 -6.16
N LYS A 4 20.88 -17.77 -5.14
CA LYS A 4 19.49 -17.32 -5.34
C LYS A 4 19.53 -16.13 -6.29
N VAL A 5 18.95 -16.28 -7.48
CA VAL A 5 18.78 -15.16 -8.41
C VAL A 5 17.86 -14.17 -7.70
N ARG A 6 18.43 -13.08 -7.16
CA ARG A 6 17.65 -11.93 -6.71
C ARG A 6 16.98 -11.36 -7.95
N ARG A 7 15.70 -11.68 -8.14
CA ARG A 7 14.88 -11.07 -9.19
C ARG A 7 14.95 -9.57 -8.98
N ARG A 8 15.37 -8.82 -10.00
CA ARG A 8 15.37 -7.36 -9.93
C ARG A 8 13.93 -6.89 -9.73
N PRO A 9 13.70 -5.85 -8.91
CA PRO A 9 12.36 -5.30 -8.74
C PRO A 9 11.82 -4.82 -10.09
N VAL A 10 10.58 -5.23 -10.39
CA VAL A 10 9.85 -4.81 -11.59
C VAL A 10 9.19 -3.47 -11.27
N HIS A 11 9.30 -2.51 -12.17
CA HIS A 11 8.68 -1.19 -12.03
C HIS A 11 7.44 -1.15 -12.90
N TYR A 12 6.51 -0.26 -12.58
CA TYR A 12 5.20 -0.23 -13.20
C TYR A 12 4.84 1.15 -13.72
N VAL A 13 4.01 1.14 -14.75
CA VAL A 13 3.29 2.31 -15.26
C VAL A 13 1.80 2.00 -15.13
N THR A 14 1.05 2.98 -14.64
CA THR A 14 -0.38 2.81 -14.34
C THR A 14 -1.24 3.74 -15.15
N THR A 15 -2.47 3.29 -15.32
CA THR A 15 -3.57 4.14 -15.72
C THR A 15 -4.58 4.14 -14.60
N ASN A 16 -5.02 5.31 -14.15
CA ASN A 16 -5.95 5.48 -13.05
C ASN A 16 -7.12 6.39 -13.41
N TYR A 17 -8.23 6.23 -12.70
CA TYR A 17 -9.28 7.23 -12.64
C TYR A 17 -8.86 8.41 -11.76
N HIS A 18 -9.61 9.52 -11.84
CA HIS A 18 -9.38 10.70 -11.00
C HIS A 18 -9.50 10.45 -9.49
N ASP A 19 -10.19 9.40 -9.09
CA ASP A 19 -10.30 8.95 -7.69
C ASP A 19 -9.08 8.13 -7.22
N GLY A 20 -8.10 7.90 -8.11
CA GLY A 20 -6.89 7.14 -7.83
C GLY A 20 -7.01 5.63 -8.09
N ALA A 21 -8.19 5.11 -8.46
CA ALA A 21 -8.37 3.70 -8.76
C ALA A 21 -7.61 3.31 -10.03
N VAL A 22 -6.71 2.33 -9.92
CA VAL A 22 -5.92 1.83 -11.05
C VAL A 22 -6.77 0.92 -11.92
N VAL A 23 -6.90 1.25 -13.19
CA VAL A 23 -7.65 0.47 -14.19
C VAL A 23 -6.75 -0.38 -15.06
N ALA A 24 -5.49 0.00 -15.19
CA ALA A 24 -4.49 -0.74 -15.94
C ALA A 24 -3.11 -0.60 -15.31
N CYS A 25 -2.34 -1.68 -15.38
CA CYS A 25 -0.98 -1.71 -14.87
C CYS A 25 -0.16 -2.66 -15.74
N HIS A 26 1.01 -2.20 -16.19
CA HIS A 26 1.95 -3.05 -16.91
C HIS A 26 3.37 -2.84 -16.39
N PRO A 27 4.21 -3.90 -16.43
CA PRO A 27 5.60 -3.80 -16.05
C PRO A 27 6.39 -3.02 -17.09
N ASP A 28 7.29 -2.16 -16.65
CA ASP A 28 8.22 -1.42 -17.49
C ASP A 28 9.63 -1.43 -16.86
N ARG A 29 10.63 -1.08 -17.67
CA ARG A 29 12.01 -0.94 -17.24
C ARG A 29 12.13 0.24 -16.28
N LYS A 30 12.87 0.04 -15.18
CA LYS A 30 13.23 1.13 -14.27
C LYS A 30 13.77 2.33 -15.07
N PRO A 31 13.20 3.54 -14.91
CA PRO A 31 13.76 4.75 -15.50
C PRO A 31 15.17 5.02 -14.97
N SER A 32 16.01 5.67 -15.78
CA SER A 32 17.30 6.16 -15.30
C SER A 32 17.09 7.31 -14.30
N ASP A 33 18.01 7.46 -13.35
CA ASP A 33 17.92 8.54 -12.34
C ASP A 33 17.91 9.94 -13.01
N ARG A 34 18.60 10.07 -14.16
CA ARG A 34 18.53 11.26 -15.00
C ARG A 34 17.09 11.54 -15.49
N LYS A 35 16.41 10.53 -16.02
CA LYS A 35 15.03 10.66 -16.51
C LYS A 35 14.06 10.94 -15.38
N LEU A 36 14.22 10.32 -14.21
CA LEU A 36 13.40 10.63 -13.03
C LEU A 36 13.50 12.12 -12.66
N LYS A 37 14.73 12.67 -12.71
CA LYS A 37 14.97 14.08 -12.40
C LYS A 37 14.43 15.03 -13.49
N GLU A 38 14.67 14.73 -14.76
CA GLU A 38 14.24 15.56 -15.90
C GLU A 38 12.70 15.59 -16.03
N ASP A 39 12.05 14.44 -15.89
CA ASP A 39 10.59 14.32 -16.03
C ASP A 39 9.84 14.61 -14.71
N GLY A 40 10.55 14.92 -13.61
CA GLY A 40 9.95 15.15 -12.29
C GLY A 40 9.24 13.92 -11.69
N LEU A 41 9.63 12.71 -12.12
CA LEU A 41 9.01 11.46 -11.72
C LEU A 41 9.56 10.94 -10.39
N ARG A 42 8.71 10.23 -9.64
CA ARG A 42 9.08 9.54 -8.41
C ARG A 42 8.57 8.10 -8.46
N ILE A 43 9.31 7.19 -7.87
CA ILE A 43 8.91 5.78 -7.71
C ILE A 43 8.24 5.65 -6.34
N ASP A 44 6.99 5.19 -6.31
CA ASP A 44 6.24 4.95 -5.07
C ASP A 44 6.56 3.58 -4.43
N ASP A 45 5.94 3.26 -3.28
CA ASP A 45 6.15 1.97 -2.61
C ASP A 45 5.55 0.77 -3.38
N ASP A 46 4.72 1.03 -4.39
CA ASP A 46 4.20 0.02 -5.31
C ASP A 46 5.12 -0.17 -6.54
N LEU A 47 6.25 0.54 -6.58
CA LEU A 47 7.21 0.58 -7.69
C LEU A 47 6.64 1.20 -8.97
N VAL A 48 5.57 1.99 -8.83
CA VAL A 48 4.99 2.80 -9.90
C VAL A 48 5.79 4.08 -10.03
N PHE A 49 6.25 4.39 -11.24
CA PHE A 49 7.01 5.60 -11.49
C PHE A 49 6.29 6.62 -12.37
N ARG A 50 5.15 6.22 -12.95
CA ARG A 50 4.35 7.04 -13.84
C ARG A 50 2.90 6.59 -13.79
N GLU A 51 2.00 7.55 -13.63
CA GLU A 51 0.55 7.33 -13.62
C GLU A 51 -0.10 8.23 -14.67
N PHE A 52 -1.05 7.68 -15.42
CA PHE A 52 -1.87 8.42 -16.37
C PHE A 52 -3.31 8.46 -15.87
N THR A 53 -3.84 9.66 -15.65
CA THR A 53 -5.19 9.85 -15.12
C THR A 53 -6.18 10.13 -16.24
N TYR A 54 -7.30 9.40 -16.23
CA TYR A 54 -8.38 9.56 -17.20
C TYR A 54 -9.75 9.66 -16.52
N GLY A 55 -10.71 10.26 -17.22
CA GLY A 55 -12.11 10.21 -16.84
C GLY A 55 -12.71 8.82 -17.03
N SER A 56 -13.73 8.46 -16.24
CA SER A 56 -14.46 7.19 -16.40
C SER A 56 -15.10 7.04 -17.80
N GLY A 57 -15.49 8.16 -18.42
CA GLY A 57 -16.01 8.20 -19.78
C GLY A 57 -14.95 8.04 -20.88
N GLU A 58 -13.69 8.35 -20.61
CA GLU A 58 -12.60 8.28 -21.58
C GLU A 58 -12.14 6.84 -21.81
N PHE A 59 -12.16 6.02 -20.76
CA PHE A 59 -11.91 4.58 -20.87
C PHE A 59 -12.94 3.89 -21.78
N ALA A 60 -14.19 4.38 -21.79
CA ALA A 60 -15.25 3.87 -22.65
C ALA A 60 -15.06 4.21 -24.14
N GLN A 61 -14.08 5.04 -24.49
CA GLN A 61 -13.74 5.40 -25.87
C GLN A 61 -12.59 4.57 -26.44
N TRP A 62 -11.88 3.80 -25.61
CA TRP A 62 -10.76 2.97 -26.05
C TRP A 62 -11.24 1.78 -26.88
N GLU A 63 -10.41 1.22 -27.74
CA GLU A 63 -10.75 -0.03 -28.43
C GLU A 63 -10.96 -1.17 -27.41
N VAL A 64 -11.99 -2.03 -27.60
CA VAL A 64 -12.35 -3.09 -26.64
C VAL A 64 -11.19 -4.06 -26.39
N ASP A 65 -10.51 -4.49 -27.46
CA ASP A 65 -9.36 -5.38 -27.37
C ASP A 65 -8.19 -4.72 -26.66
N PHE A 66 -8.04 -3.41 -26.79
CA PHE A 66 -7.10 -2.64 -25.99
C PHE A 66 -7.51 -2.68 -24.52
N ARG A 67 -8.76 -2.31 -24.18
CA ARG A 67 -9.27 -2.32 -22.79
C ARG A 67 -9.04 -3.64 -22.07
N ILE A 68 -9.35 -4.77 -22.71
CA ILE A 68 -9.16 -6.11 -22.15
C ILE A 68 -7.67 -6.40 -21.91
N ARG A 69 -6.80 -6.02 -22.87
CA ARG A 69 -5.35 -6.22 -22.74
C ARG A 69 -4.71 -5.36 -21.65
N VAL A 70 -5.21 -4.15 -21.42
CA VAL A 70 -4.67 -3.27 -20.35
C VAL A 70 -5.28 -3.56 -18.97
N SER A 71 -6.46 -4.20 -18.91
CA SER A 71 -7.10 -4.63 -17.66
C SER A 71 -6.42 -5.89 -17.11
N ASP A 72 -5.32 -5.69 -16.39
CA ASP A 72 -4.49 -6.78 -15.88
C ASP A 72 -4.80 -7.08 -14.39
N LEU A 73 -4.63 -8.34 -13.98
CA LEU A 73 -4.56 -8.79 -12.58
C LEU A 73 -3.60 -7.92 -11.74
N LEU A 74 -2.58 -7.33 -12.36
CA LEU A 74 -1.68 -6.38 -11.72
C LEU A 74 -2.38 -5.11 -11.21
N ALA A 75 -3.35 -4.57 -11.95
CA ALA A 75 -4.12 -3.39 -11.52
C ALA A 75 -4.93 -3.73 -10.26
N ASN A 76 -5.62 -4.88 -10.25
CA ASN A 76 -6.36 -5.35 -9.08
C ASN A 76 -5.45 -5.58 -7.87
N ARG A 77 -4.27 -6.20 -8.08
CA ARG A 77 -3.29 -6.39 -7.01
C ARG A 77 -2.79 -5.06 -6.44
N MET A 78 -2.61 -4.06 -7.28
CA MET A 78 -2.18 -2.74 -6.84
C MET A 78 -3.26 -2.01 -6.05
N ASN A 79 -4.50 -2.00 -6.55
CA ASN A 79 -5.63 -1.45 -5.82
C ASN A 79 -5.75 -2.12 -4.45
N MET A 80 -5.68 -3.45 -4.37
CA MET A 80 -5.71 -4.16 -3.08
C MET A 80 -4.56 -3.73 -2.14
N ARG A 81 -3.32 -3.61 -2.65
CA ARG A 81 -2.18 -3.15 -1.84
C ARG A 81 -2.38 -1.73 -1.32
N ARG A 82 -2.91 -0.82 -2.15
CA ARG A 82 -3.19 0.57 -1.78
C ARG A 82 -4.32 0.63 -0.76
N THR A 83 -5.45 -0.05 -1.01
CA THR A 83 -6.57 -0.17 -0.07
C THR A 83 -6.13 -0.71 1.29
N VAL A 84 -5.31 -1.76 1.33
CA VAL A 84 -4.79 -2.29 2.59
C VAL A 84 -3.94 -1.26 3.31
N ARG A 85 -3.05 -0.56 2.60
CA ARG A 85 -2.16 0.45 3.20
C ARG A 85 -2.91 1.65 3.75
N GLU A 86 -3.90 2.13 3.01
CA GLU A 86 -4.57 3.39 3.32
C GLU A 86 -5.74 3.23 4.28
N LEU A 87 -6.48 2.12 4.19
CA LEU A 87 -7.72 1.93 4.95
C LEU A 87 -7.62 0.86 6.04
N VAL A 88 -6.74 -0.13 5.90
CA VAL A 88 -6.69 -1.28 6.82
C VAL A 88 -5.57 -1.14 7.84
N LEU A 89 -4.34 -0.85 7.40
CA LEU A 89 -3.19 -0.74 8.30
C LEU A 89 -3.35 0.34 9.38
N PRO A 90 -3.89 1.55 9.10
CA PRO A 90 -4.08 2.56 10.13
C PRO A 90 -5.06 2.10 11.20
N GLU A 91 -6.15 1.45 10.82
CA GLU A 91 -7.16 0.94 11.75
C GLU A 91 -6.59 -0.18 12.64
N LEU A 92 -5.78 -1.07 12.07
CA LEU A 92 -5.08 -2.09 12.87
C LEU A 92 -4.12 -1.46 13.88
N ALA A 93 -3.39 -0.40 13.50
CA ALA A 93 -2.52 0.33 14.42
C ALA A 93 -3.33 1.01 15.55
N ASN A 94 -4.47 1.61 15.23
CA ASN A 94 -5.37 2.22 16.21
C ASN A 94 -5.91 1.20 17.21
N ILE A 95 -6.36 0.03 16.72
CA ILE A 95 -6.83 -1.07 17.57
C ILE A 95 -5.71 -1.55 18.49
N GLN A 96 -4.50 -1.73 17.97
CA GLN A 96 -3.36 -2.14 18.77
C GLN A 96 -3.03 -1.13 19.87
N ALA A 97 -3.08 0.17 19.58
CA ALA A 97 -2.87 1.22 20.57
C ALA A 97 -3.96 1.22 21.64
N ALA A 98 -5.23 1.05 21.26
CA ALA A 98 -6.34 0.98 22.20
C ALA A 98 -6.25 -0.24 23.13
N LEU A 99 -5.85 -1.40 22.60
CA LEU A 99 -5.63 -2.61 23.40
C LEU A 99 -4.48 -2.43 24.39
N ALA A 100 -3.41 -1.75 23.99
CA ALA A 100 -2.29 -1.44 24.89
C ALA A 100 -2.73 -0.52 26.04
N ASP A 101 -3.48 0.55 25.76
CA ASP A 101 -4.02 1.46 26.78
C ASP A 101 -4.98 0.74 27.75
N LEU A 102 -5.85 -0.14 27.23
CA LEU A 102 -6.72 -0.97 28.07
C LEU A 102 -5.91 -1.92 28.97
N GLY A 103 -4.86 -2.54 28.43
CA GLY A 103 -3.94 -3.39 29.19
C GLY A 103 -3.27 -2.62 30.34
N ASP A 104 -2.78 -1.41 30.07
CA ASP A 104 -2.15 -0.56 31.09
C ASP A 104 -3.15 -0.13 32.17
N ARG A 105 -4.39 0.20 31.79
CA ARG A 105 -5.44 0.57 32.74
C ARG A 105 -5.82 -0.62 33.63
N LEU A 106 -5.96 -1.81 33.06
CA LEU A 106 -6.26 -3.02 33.83
C LEU A 106 -5.13 -3.33 34.81
N ALA A 107 -3.86 -3.28 34.38
CA ALA A 107 -2.72 -3.50 35.25
C ALA A 107 -2.67 -2.52 36.44
N ARG A 108 -3.03 -1.25 36.21
CA ARG A 108 -3.16 -0.25 37.29
C ARG A 108 -4.30 -0.56 38.25
N ILE A 109 -5.46 -0.97 37.73
CA ILE A 109 -6.62 -1.36 38.56
C ILE A 109 -6.28 -2.58 39.40
N GLU A 110 -5.70 -3.61 38.80
CA GLU A 110 -5.27 -4.83 39.49
C GLU A 110 -4.24 -4.52 40.58
N SER A 111 -3.27 -3.64 40.31
CA SER A 111 -2.29 -3.20 41.30
C SER A 111 -2.92 -2.42 42.46
N ALA A 112 -3.91 -1.57 42.18
CA ALA A 112 -4.65 -0.83 43.20
C ALA A 112 -5.53 -1.74 44.07
N LEU A 113 -6.13 -2.77 43.46
CA LEU A 113 -6.96 -3.76 44.15
C LEU A 113 -6.14 -4.78 44.96
N ALA A 114 -4.93 -5.12 44.52
CA ALA A 114 -4.04 -6.01 45.25
C ALA A 114 -3.65 -5.47 46.63
N GLY A 115 -3.75 -4.14 46.83
CA GLY A 115 -3.39 -3.47 48.08
C GLY A 115 -1.92 -3.67 48.48
N PRO A 116 -1.43 -2.96 49.50
CA PRO A 116 -0.11 -3.27 50.06
C PRO A 116 -0.20 -4.66 50.72
N GLN A 117 0.36 -5.68 50.08
CA GLN A 117 0.58 -6.96 50.74
C GLN A 117 1.44 -6.72 51.98
N ASN A 118 0.84 -6.94 53.14
CA ASN A 118 1.45 -7.22 54.44
C ASN A 118 2.91 -6.74 54.56
N SER A 119 3.08 -5.44 54.75
CA SER A 119 4.28 -4.96 55.44
C SER A 119 4.06 -5.18 56.93
N GLN A 120 4.90 -6.03 57.52
CA GLN A 120 5.11 -6.24 58.97
C GLN A 120 4.43 -7.48 59.58
N SER A 121 5.23 -8.55 59.55
CA SER A 121 5.46 -9.51 60.63
C SER A 121 5.76 -8.84 61.97
#